data_AF-A0A2H1IR19-F1
#
_entry.id   AF-A0A2H1IR19-F1
#
_cell.length_a   1.000
_cell.length_b   1.000
_cell.length_c   1.000
_cell.angle_alpha   90.00
_cell.angle_beta   90.00
_cell.angle_gamma   90.00
#
_symmetry.space_group_name_H-M   'P 1'
#
loop_
_entity.id
_entity.type
_entity.pdbx_description
1 polymer ?
#
loop_
_entity_poly.entity_id
_entity_poly.type
_entity_poly.pdbx_seq_one_letter_code
_entity_poly.pdbx_strand_id
1 'polypeptide(L)'
;MSRTGKRTAPEPVQAVLPHVRVTVTETGTLNVTIDGTEYPPPPRGEWTRGTFADLLDAVTENRTIGVRIEVREVDGSVFTDLIQPRKPSRAPAPEPIAEPVRPDLKKKRPALVEVTADGFLPGEDVAVAIIVSHTGATNGRARTLLDLNQLPPASDGRRDVLLLGRISGTTHIEALS
;
A
#
# COMPACT_ATOMS: atom_id res chain seq x y z
N MET A 1 -5.69 -17.60 51.84
CA MET A 1 -5.67 -16.40 51.00
C MET A 1 -4.56 -16.55 49.95
N SER A 2 -4.90 -16.28 48.70
CA SER A 2 -4.10 -16.08 47.46
C SER A 2 -2.73 -15.39 47.61
N ARG A 3 -1.76 -15.36 46.69
CA ARG A 3 -1.40 -15.80 45.32
C ARG A 3 0.13 -15.46 45.23
N THR A 4 1.01 -16.05 44.42
CA THR A 4 1.14 -15.82 42.97
C THR A 4 2.35 -16.63 42.50
N GLY A 5 2.13 -17.64 41.66
CA GLY A 5 3.19 -18.21 40.83
C GLY A 5 3.59 -17.20 39.76
N LYS A 6 4.89 -16.92 39.65
CA LYS A 6 5.46 -16.07 38.59
C LYS A 6 5.28 -16.83 37.26
N ARG A 7 4.30 -16.44 36.44
CA ARG A 7 4.22 -16.88 35.04
C ARG A 7 5.39 -16.24 34.31
N THR A 8 6.38 -17.06 33.93
CA THR A 8 7.38 -16.67 32.94
C THR A 8 6.64 -16.35 31.65
N ALA A 9 6.69 -15.09 31.22
CA ALA A 9 6.16 -14.72 29.92
C ALA A 9 7.02 -15.40 28.84
N PRO A 10 6.42 -15.99 27.79
CA PRO A 10 7.19 -16.54 26.69
C PRO A 10 8.03 -15.44 26.04
N GLU A 11 9.31 -15.71 25.84
CA GLU A 11 10.23 -14.86 25.11
C GLU A 11 9.70 -14.64 23.68
N PRO A 12 9.71 -13.41 23.13
CA PRO A 12 9.18 -13.17 21.80
C PRO A 12 10.00 -13.93 20.78
N VAL A 13 9.41 -14.99 20.21
CA VAL A 13 9.99 -15.72 19.08
C VAL A 13 10.15 -14.71 17.94
N GLN A 14 11.39 -14.43 17.53
CA GLN A 14 11.65 -13.64 16.35
C GLN A 14 11.08 -14.38 15.14
N ALA A 15 10.06 -13.84 14.51
CA ALA A 15 9.49 -14.40 13.29
C ALA A 15 10.54 -14.29 12.18
N VAL A 16 11.09 -15.42 11.74
CA VAL A 16 11.91 -15.48 10.53
C VAL A 16 10.95 -15.40 9.35
N LEU A 17 10.94 -14.26 8.66
CA LEU A 17 10.12 -14.04 7.47
C LEU A 17 10.89 -14.52 6.24
N PRO A 18 10.27 -15.30 5.33
CA PRO A 18 10.88 -15.68 4.06
C PRO A 18 11.41 -14.45 3.32
N HIS A 19 12.62 -14.57 2.78
CA HIS A 19 13.29 -13.48 2.07
C HIS A 19 13.16 -13.65 0.56
N VAL A 20 12.40 -12.76 -0.07
CA VAL A 20 12.24 -12.71 -1.52
C VAL A 20 13.22 -11.70 -2.10
N ARG A 21 14.12 -12.14 -2.98
CA ARG A 21 14.99 -11.26 -3.76
C ARG A 21 14.53 -11.22 -5.20
N VAL A 22 14.28 -10.02 -5.71
CA VAL A 22 13.89 -9.73 -7.07
C VAL A 22 15.02 -8.94 -7.72
N THR A 23 15.52 -9.40 -8.86
CA THR A 23 16.56 -8.70 -9.63
C THR A 23 16.00 -8.36 -11.00
N VAL A 24 15.97 -7.06 -11.32
CA VAL A 24 15.53 -6.57 -12.62
C VAL A 24 16.67 -6.74 -13.61
N THR A 25 16.40 -7.38 -14.74
CA THR A 25 17.34 -7.53 -15.85
C THR A 25 17.32 -6.30 -16.75
N GLU A 26 18.33 -6.15 -17.62
CA GLU A 26 18.37 -5.07 -18.62
C GLU A 26 17.17 -5.09 -19.58
N THR A 27 16.54 -6.26 -19.78
CA THR A 27 15.34 -6.42 -20.62
C THR A 27 14.04 -6.12 -19.87
N GLY A 28 14.10 -5.76 -18.57
CA GLY A 28 12.93 -5.45 -17.75
C GLY A 28 12.21 -6.68 -17.17
N THR A 29 12.81 -7.86 -17.32
CA THR A 29 12.33 -9.12 -16.73
C THR A 29 12.84 -9.25 -15.30
N LEU A 30 12.16 -10.05 -14.48
CA LEU A 30 12.47 -10.20 -13.06
C LEU A 30 12.97 -11.61 -12.78
N ASN A 31 14.20 -11.71 -12.29
CA ASN A 31 14.72 -12.93 -11.69
C ASN A 31 14.33 -12.94 -10.21
N VAL A 32 13.62 -13.98 -9.79
CA VAL A 32 13.07 -14.07 -8.44
C VAL A 32 13.68 -15.25 -7.70
N THR A 33 14.06 -15.03 -6.45
CA THR A 33 14.46 -16.10 -5.53
C THR A 33 13.73 -15.95 -4.20
N ILE A 34 13.37 -17.06 -3.58
CA ILE A 34 12.85 -17.13 -2.21
C ILE A 34 13.85 -17.92 -1.38
N ASP A 35 14.42 -17.28 -0.35
CA ASP A 35 15.46 -17.82 0.51
C ASP A 35 16.64 -18.42 -0.30
N GLY A 36 16.97 -17.76 -1.42
CA GLY A 36 18.04 -18.17 -2.35
C GLY A 36 17.66 -19.25 -3.36
N THR A 37 16.44 -19.81 -3.28
CA THR A 37 15.93 -20.77 -4.27
C THR A 37 15.21 -20.05 -5.40
N GLU A 38 15.49 -20.40 -6.65
CA GLU A 38 14.83 -19.79 -7.81
C GLU A 38 13.32 -20.02 -7.78
N TYR A 39 12.57 -18.93 -7.99
CA TYR A 39 11.11 -18.97 -8.08
C TYR A 39 10.69 -18.97 -9.55
N PRO A 40 9.86 -19.94 -9.97
CA PRO A 40 9.57 -20.13 -11.38
C PRO A 40 8.83 -18.94 -11.99
N PRO A 41 8.93 -18.75 -13.32
CA PRO A 41 8.12 -17.77 -14.04
C PRO A 41 6.61 -18.09 -13.92
N PRO A 42 5.73 -17.11 -14.15
CA PRO A 42 4.29 -17.35 -14.12
C PRO A 42 3.88 -18.31 -15.25
N PRO A 43 2.73 -18.99 -15.14
CA PRO A 43 2.26 -19.94 -16.17
C PRO A 43 2.10 -19.37 -17.58
N ARG A 44 2.02 -18.04 -17.71
CA ARG A 44 1.92 -17.32 -18.99
C ARG A 44 2.91 -16.16 -19.02
N GLY A 45 4.10 -16.40 -19.57
CA GLY A 45 5.11 -15.38 -19.80
C GLY A 45 6.14 -15.29 -18.68
N GLU A 46 6.60 -14.07 -18.41
CA GLU A 46 7.69 -13.80 -17.49
C GLU A 46 7.25 -12.84 -16.40
N TRP A 47 7.95 -12.88 -15.27
CA TRP A 47 7.84 -11.81 -14.29
C TRP A 47 8.45 -10.55 -14.88
N THR A 48 7.71 -9.45 -14.84
CA THR A 48 8.12 -8.14 -15.32
C THR A 48 7.70 -7.10 -14.29
N ARG A 49 8.18 -5.86 -14.44
CA ARG A 49 7.71 -4.75 -13.60
C ARG A 49 6.18 -4.60 -13.65
N GLY A 50 5.56 -4.85 -14.81
CA GLY A 50 4.11 -4.79 -15.00
C GLY A 50 3.33 -5.92 -14.30
N THR A 51 3.96 -7.07 -14.08
CA THR A 51 3.35 -8.24 -13.40
C THR A 51 3.82 -8.39 -11.95
N PHE A 52 4.46 -7.36 -11.38
CA PHE A 52 4.99 -7.40 -10.03
C PHE A 52 3.91 -7.59 -8.96
N ALA A 53 2.70 -7.04 -9.17
CA ALA A 53 1.58 -7.27 -8.26
C ALA A 53 1.18 -8.75 -8.17
N ASP A 54 1.13 -9.44 -9.30
CA ASP A 54 0.83 -10.87 -9.36
C ASP A 54 1.96 -11.69 -8.72
N LEU A 55 3.21 -11.26 -8.88
CA LEU A 55 4.35 -11.86 -8.20
C LEU A 55 4.20 -11.74 -6.67
N LEU A 56 3.86 -10.55 -6.17
CA LEU A 56 3.65 -10.32 -4.74
C LEU A 56 2.57 -11.23 -4.18
N ASP A 57 1.44 -11.36 -4.86
CA ASP A 57 0.35 -12.23 -4.40
C ASP A 57 0.77 -13.71 -4.45
N ALA A 58 1.55 -14.14 -5.44
CA ALA A 58 2.05 -15.50 -5.54
C ALA A 58 3.06 -15.86 -4.43
N VAL A 59 4.05 -14.99 -4.16
CA VAL A 59 5.09 -15.25 -3.14
C VAL A 59 4.59 -15.08 -1.71
N THR A 60 3.46 -14.41 -1.52
CA THR A 60 2.82 -14.21 -0.20
C THR A 60 1.66 -15.17 0.05
N GLU A 61 1.42 -16.14 -0.84
CA GLU A 61 0.25 -17.03 -0.81
C GLU A 61 -1.06 -16.23 -0.61
N ASN A 62 -1.32 -15.30 -1.54
CA ASN A 62 -2.42 -14.34 -1.47
C ASN A 62 -2.42 -13.50 -0.18
N ARG A 63 -1.23 -13.08 0.26
CA ARG A 63 -0.99 -12.25 1.45
C ARG A 63 -1.37 -12.93 2.75
N THR A 64 -1.29 -14.26 2.82
CA THR A 64 -1.55 -15.03 4.04
C THR A 64 -0.28 -15.29 4.85
N ILE A 65 0.90 -15.17 4.22
CA ILE A 65 2.20 -15.17 4.88
C ILE A 65 2.88 -13.81 4.78
N GLY A 66 3.65 -13.44 5.79
CA GLY A 66 4.51 -12.26 5.72
C GLY A 66 5.84 -12.61 5.07
N VAL A 67 6.38 -11.71 4.27
CA VAL A 67 7.67 -11.89 3.58
C VAL A 67 8.48 -10.60 3.61
N ARG A 68 9.81 -10.71 3.61
CA ARG A 68 10.72 -9.58 3.39
C ARG A 68 11.14 -9.56 1.93
N ILE A 69 10.94 -8.46 1.24
CA ILE A 69 11.24 -8.32 -0.19
C ILE A 69 12.40 -7.36 -0.38
N GLU A 70 13.36 -7.74 -1.23
CA GLU A 70 14.42 -6.88 -1.72
C GLU A 70 14.38 -6.85 -3.25
N VAL A 71 14.23 -5.67 -3.83
CA VAL A 71 14.26 -5.44 -5.28
C VAL A 71 15.57 -4.75 -5.62
N ARG A 72 16.32 -5.35 -6.54
CA ARG A 72 17.55 -4.78 -7.10
C ARG A 72 17.30 -4.36 -8.54
N GLU A 73 17.50 -3.09 -8.80
CA GLU A 73 17.32 -2.47 -10.10
C GLU A 73 18.61 -2.49 -10.93
N VAL A 74 18.48 -2.30 -12.24
CA VAL A 74 19.62 -2.29 -13.19
C VAL A 74 20.61 -1.17 -12.89
N ASP A 75 20.13 -0.04 -12.37
CA ASP A 75 20.96 1.11 -11.98
C ASP A 75 21.72 0.90 -10.65
N GLY A 76 21.57 -0.28 -10.02
CA GLY A 76 22.17 -0.62 -8.74
C GLY A 76 21.38 -0.12 -7.53
N SER A 77 20.23 0.53 -7.73
CA SER A 77 19.35 0.90 -6.63
C SER A 77 18.71 -0.34 -5.99
N VAL A 78 18.52 -0.27 -4.67
CA VAL A 78 17.95 -1.36 -3.88
C VAL A 78 16.76 -0.83 -3.10
N PHE A 79 15.61 -1.46 -3.28
CA PHE A 79 14.40 -1.19 -2.51
C PHE A 79 14.12 -2.38 -1.60
N THR A 80 13.80 -2.14 -0.33
CA THR A 80 13.44 -3.19 0.63
C THR A 80 12.08 -2.91 1.23
N ASP A 81 11.22 -3.93 1.29
CA ASP A 81 9.89 -3.85 1.89
C ASP A 81 9.59 -5.07 2.77
N LEU A 82 8.65 -4.92 3.70
CA LEU A 82 8.18 -5.96 4.60
C LEU A 82 6.67 -6.15 4.44
N ILE A 83 6.26 -7.20 3.75
CA ILE A 83 4.84 -7.54 3.60
C ILE A 83 4.40 -8.34 4.81
N GLN A 84 3.32 -7.90 5.46
CA GLN A 84 2.71 -8.61 6.58
C GLN A 84 1.49 -9.44 6.12
N PRO A 85 1.23 -10.59 6.75
CA PRO A 85 0.06 -11.38 6.42
C PRO A 85 -1.22 -10.62 6.79
N ARG A 86 -2.26 -10.77 5.97
CA ARG A 86 -3.62 -10.33 6.32
C ARG A 86 -4.06 -11.10 7.56
N LYS A 87 -4.48 -10.38 8.61
CA LYS A 87 -5.13 -11.02 9.76
C LYS A 87 -6.34 -11.84 9.26
N PRO A 88 -6.42 -13.15 9.54
CA PRO A 88 -7.59 -13.93 9.18
C PRO A 88 -8.82 -13.28 9.82
N SER A 89 -9.82 -12.97 8.99
CA SER A 89 -11.13 -12.60 9.49
C SER A 89 -11.62 -13.77 10.33
N ARG A 90 -11.83 -13.52 11.63
CA ARG A 90 -12.33 -14.52 12.58
C ARG A 90 -13.54 -15.21 11.96
N ALA A 91 -13.46 -16.53 11.81
CA ALA A 91 -14.61 -17.34 11.39
C ALA A 91 -15.82 -17.00 12.28
N PRO A 92 -17.04 -16.89 11.73
CA PRO A 92 -18.21 -16.59 12.53
C PRO A 92 -18.36 -17.67 13.60
N ALA A 93 -18.36 -17.24 14.87
CA ALA A 93 -18.69 -18.12 15.98
C ALA A 93 -20.14 -18.63 15.80
N PRO A 94 -20.46 -19.85 16.25
CA PRO A 94 -21.84 -20.35 16.20
C PRO A 94 -22.77 -19.39 16.93
N GLU A 95 -23.95 -19.15 16.34
CA GLU A 95 -24.92 -18.14 16.75
C GLU A 95 -25.29 -18.28 18.24
N PRO A 96 -25.06 -17.24 19.07
CA PRO A 96 -25.68 -17.16 20.37
C PRO A 96 -27.18 -16.88 20.20
N ILE A 97 -27.97 -17.59 21.01
CA ILE A 97 -29.42 -17.47 21.19
C ILE A 97 -29.83 -15.98 21.23
N ALA A 98 -30.91 -15.67 20.52
CA ALA A 98 -31.40 -14.33 20.22
C ALA A 98 -31.36 -13.35 21.41
N GLU A 99 -30.49 -12.35 21.29
CA GLU A 99 -30.50 -11.10 22.03
C GLU A 99 -30.72 -9.93 21.03
N PRO A 100 -31.30 -8.81 21.48
CA PRO A 100 -32.09 -7.90 20.65
C PRO A 100 -31.31 -7.34 19.46
N VAL A 101 -32.01 -7.29 18.32
CA VAL A 101 -31.53 -6.83 17.01
C VAL A 101 -30.65 -5.60 17.15
N ARG A 102 -29.34 -5.80 17.02
CA ARG A 102 -28.39 -4.70 16.82
C ARG A 102 -28.62 -4.15 15.42
N PRO A 103 -28.67 -2.82 15.24
CA PRO A 103 -28.98 -2.23 13.94
C PRO A 103 -27.96 -2.69 12.90
N ASP A 104 -28.49 -3.12 11.75
CA ASP A 104 -27.75 -3.47 10.55
C ASP A 104 -26.62 -2.47 10.29
N LEU A 105 -25.37 -2.92 10.42
CA LEU A 105 -24.22 -2.21 9.88
C LEU A 105 -24.30 -2.34 8.36
N LYS A 106 -25.09 -1.47 7.73
CA LYS A 106 -25.09 -1.24 6.28
C LYS A 106 -23.64 -1.20 5.82
N LYS A 107 -23.21 -2.16 5.01
CA LYS A 107 -21.92 -2.12 4.32
C LYS A 107 -21.83 -0.76 3.62
N LYS A 108 -21.03 0.17 4.16
CA LYS A 108 -20.80 1.48 3.53
C LYS A 108 -20.23 1.18 2.15
N ARG A 109 -20.98 1.54 1.10
CA ARG A 109 -20.43 1.56 -0.27
C ARG A 109 -19.23 2.52 -0.27
N PRO A 110 -18.10 2.18 -0.91
CA PRO A 110 -16.99 3.11 -1.02
C PRO A 110 -17.48 4.38 -1.73
N ALA A 111 -17.28 5.54 -1.10
CA ALA A 111 -17.56 6.83 -1.71
C ALA A 111 -16.36 7.17 -2.62
N LEU A 112 -16.49 6.88 -3.91
CA LEU A 112 -15.50 7.23 -4.93
C LEU A 112 -15.91 8.55 -5.58
N VAL A 113 -14.94 9.42 -5.82
CA VAL A 113 -15.10 10.68 -6.57
C VAL A 113 -14.20 10.60 -7.80
N GLU A 114 -14.78 10.87 -8.97
CA GLU A 114 -14.06 10.93 -10.25
C GLU A 114 -13.55 12.35 -10.48
N VAL A 115 -12.31 12.48 -10.94
CA VAL A 115 -11.66 13.75 -11.29
C VAL A 115 -11.12 13.58 -12.71
N THR A 116 -11.53 14.48 -13.61
CA THR A 116 -11.18 14.41 -15.04
C THR A 116 -10.65 15.75 -15.50
N ALA A 117 -9.55 15.71 -16.26
CA ALA A 117 -8.94 16.91 -16.83
C ALA A 117 -8.26 16.64 -18.18
N ASP A 118 -8.17 17.68 -18.98
CA ASP A 118 -7.59 17.66 -20.32
C ASP A 118 -6.16 18.22 -20.33
N GLY A 119 -5.48 18.09 -21.47
CA GLY A 119 -4.13 18.62 -21.69
C GLY A 119 -2.99 17.64 -21.37
N PHE A 120 -3.34 16.39 -21.05
CA PHE A 120 -2.37 15.31 -20.92
C PHE A 120 -2.01 14.69 -22.28
N LEU A 121 -0.81 14.16 -22.41
CA LEU A 121 -0.36 13.40 -23.57
C LEU A 121 -0.92 11.96 -23.53
N PRO A 122 -1.30 11.37 -24.67
CA PRO A 122 -1.72 9.98 -24.72
C PRO A 122 -0.63 9.04 -24.18
N GLY A 123 -1.00 8.22 -23.19
CA GLY A 123 -0.10 7.25 -22.57
C GLY A 123 0.91 7.83 -21.57
N GLU A 124 0.79 9.11 -21.18
CA GLU A 124 1.65 9.64 -20.13
C GLU A 124 1.21 9.21 -18.73
N ASP A 125 2.19 9.09 -17.82
CA ASP A 125 1.94 8.89 -16.40
C ASP A 125 1.45 10.20 -15.75
N VAL A 126 0.32 10.13 -15.04
CA VAL A 126 -0.26 11.25 -14.28
C VAL A 126 -0.15 10.96 -12.78
N ALA A 127 0.59 11.80 -12.06
CA ALA A 127 0.68 11.73 -10.60
C ALA A 127 -0.58 12.34 -9.97
N VAL A 128 -1.17 11.63 -9.00
CA VAL A 128 -2.35 12.08 -8.24
C VAL A 128 -1.94 12.37 -6.80
N ALA A 129 -2.17 13.59 -6.34
CA ALA A 129 -1.85 14.02 -4.98
C ALA A 129 -3.04 14.68 -4.30
N ILE A 130 -3.14 14.51 -2.98
CA ILE A 130 -4.11 15.23 -2.15
C ILE A 130 -3.41 16.46 -1.56
N ILE A 131 -4.02 17.63 -1.72
CA ILE A 131 -3.57 18.86 -1.08
C ILE A 131 -4.03 18.84 0.38
N VAL A 132 -3.04 18.82 1.27
CA VAL A 132 -3.26 18.72 2.72
C VAL A 132 -3.37 20.09 3.39
N SER A 133 -2.87 21.15 2.76
CA SER A 133 -2.91 22.53 3.26
C SER A 133 -2.69 23.55 2.12
N HIS A 134 -3.20 24.76 2.27
CA HIS A 134 -2.88 25.91 1.41
C HIS A 134 -2.17 26.99 2.22
N THR A 135 -1.20 27.68 1.61
CA THR A 135 -0.55 28.86 2.19
C THR A 135 -0.45 29.97 1.16
N GLY A 136 -0.55 31.22 1.61
CA GLY A 136 -0.30 32.38 0.78
C GLY A 136 1.20 32.58 0.50
N ALA A 137 1.50 33.27 -0.59
CA ALA A 137 2.83 33.79 -0.90
C ALA A 137 2.87 35.32 -0.74
N THR A 138 4.00 35.86 -0.30
CA THR A 138 4.26 37.31 -0.28
C THR A 138 5.62 37.57 -0.94
N ASN A 139 5.64 38.46 -1.94
CA ASN A 139 6.82 38.74 -2.77
C ASN A 139 7.42 37.47 -3.41
N GLY A 140 6.56 36.59 -3.93
CA GLY A 140 6.97 35.33 -4.55
C GLY A 140 7.49 34.27 -3.56
N ARG A 141 7.45 34.52 -2.24
CA ARG A 141 7.88 33.56 -1.23
C ARG A 141 6.69 33.05 -0.41
N ALA A 142 6.53 31.73 -0.36
CA ALA A 142 5.61 31.04 0.54
C ALA A 142 6.40 30.31 1.62
N ARG A 143 5.84 30.19 2.83
CA ARG A 143 6.38 29.37 3.93
C ARG A 143 5.23 28.67 4.62
N THR A 144 5.37 27.37 4.86
CA THR A 144 4.40 26.56 5.62
C THR A 144 5.14 25.60 6.55
N LEU A 145 4.49 25.18 7.64
CA LEU A 145 4.94 24.10 8.52
C LEU A 145 3.88 23.01 8.44
N LEU A 146 4.32 21.76 8.26
CA LEU A 146 3.44 20.59 8.19
C LEU A 146 3.75 19.68 9.37
N ASP A 147 2.75 19.40 10.20
CA ASP A 147 2.85 18.32 11.19
C ASP A 147 2.40 17.02 10.53
N LEU A 148 3.37 16.13 10.30
CA LEU A 148 3.14 14.84 9.62
C LEU A 148 2.23 13.91 10.41
N ASN A 149 2.11 14.10 11.73
CA ASN A 149 1.23 13.30 12.58
C ASN A 149 -0.23 13.77 12.49
N GLN A 150 -0.47 14.94 11.90
CA GLN A 150 -1.78 15.56 11.76
C GLN A 150 -2.32 15.46 10.32
N LEU A 151 -1.63 14.73 9.44
CA LEU A 151 -2.14 14.47 8.10
C LEU A 151 -3.43 13.61 8.21
N PRO A 152 -4.55 14.10 7.68
CA PRO A 152 -5.85 13.48 7.89
C PRO A 152 -6.03 12.20 7.05
N PRO A 153 -6.73 11.17 7.58
CA PRO A 153 -7.51 10.26 6.75
C PRO A 153 -8.72 11.04 6.18
N ALA A 154 -8.85 11.09 4.85
CA ALA A 154 -9.77 11.99 4.15
C ALA A 154 -11.24 11.54 4.28
N SER A 155 -12.12 12.36 4.86
CA SER A 155 -13.57 12.08 4.78
C SER A 155 -14.57 13.24 4.92
N ASP A 156 -14.23 14.53 5.14
CA ASP A 156 -15.23 15.65 5.00
C ASP A 156 -14.74 17.12 5.12
N GLY A 157 -13.44 17.45 5.06
CA GLY A 157 -12.98 18.85 5.04
C GLY A 157 -12.20 19.18 3.77
N ARG A 158 -12.89 19.68 2.74
CA ARG A 158 -12.46 20.05 1.36
C ARG A 158 -11.00 19.70 1.05
N ARG A 159 -10.82 18.65 0.26
CA ARG A 159 -9.51 18.22 -0.24
C ARG A 159 -9.41 18.62 -1.69
N ASP A 160 -8.37 19.34 -2.05
CA ASP A 160 -8.08 19.51 -3.46
C ASP A 160 -7.22 18.32 -3.93
N VAL A 161 -7.49 17.81 -5.12
CA VAL A 161 -6.66 16.84 -5.82
C VAL A 161 -5.84 17.57 -6.87
N LEU A 162 -4.54 17.31 -6.88
CA LEU A 162 -3.64 17.69 -7.96
C LEU A 162 -3.44 16.49 -8.89
N LEU A 163 -3.74 16.67 -10.17
CA LEU A 163 -3.25 15.83 -11.25
C LEU A 163 -2.03 16.52 -11.89
N LEU A 164 -0.91 15.81 -12.00
CA LEU A 164 0.33 16.30 -12.62
C LEU A 164 0.81 15.34 -13.71
N GLY A 165 0.81 15.79 -14.96
CA GLY A 165 1.38 15.06 -16.10
C GLY A 165 2.89 15.06 -16.02
N ARG A 166 3.52 13.88 -15.94
CA ARG A 166 4.97 13.77 -15.73
C ARG A 166 5.80 14.15 -16.95
N ILE A 167 5.24 14.06 -18.15
CA ILE A 167 5.92 14.40 -19.41
C ILE A 167 5.48 15.78 -19.87
N SER A 168 4.17 16.03 -19.90
CA SER A 168 3.59 17.31 -20.33
C SER A 168 3.83 18.45 -19.35
N GLY A 169 3.97 18.15 -18.05
CA GLY A 169 3.96 19.14 -16.98
C GLY A 169 2.58 19.74 -16.69
N THR A 170 1.52 19.22 -17.32
CA THR A 170 0.14 19.70 -17.13
C THR A 170 -0.27 19.53 -15.68
N THR A 171 -0.86 20.58 -15.08
CA THR A 171 -1.37 20.56 -13.71
C THR A 171 -2.87 20.86 -13.69
N HIS A 172 -3.64 20.02 -13.00
CA HIS A 172 -5.06 20.26 -12.73
C HIS A 172 -5.31 20.16 -11.23
N ILE A 173 -6.01 21.15 -10.67
CA ILE A 173 -6.37 21.17 -9.26
C ILE A 173 -7.88 21.23 -9.13
N GLU A 174 -8.47 20.25 -8.45
CA GLU A 174 -9.91 20.15 -8.27
C GLU A 174 -10.30 19.91 -6.82
N ALA A 175 -11.28 20.65 -6.32
CA ALA A 175 -11.83 20.44 -5.00
C ALA A 175 -12.75 19.21 -4.97
N LEU A 176 -12.43 18.22 -4.14
CA LEU A 176 -13.30 17.10 -3.80
C LEU A 176 -14.38 17.55 -2.80
N SER A 177 -15.64 17.39 -3.19
CA SER A 177 -16.84 17.67 -2.38
C SER A 177 -17.60 16.43 -1.99
#